data_AF-A0A921F7A1-F1
#
_entry.id   AF-A0A921F7A1-F1
#
_cell.length_a   1.000
_cell.length_b   1.000
_cell.length_c   1.000
_cell.angle_alpha   90.00
_cell.angle_beta   90.00
_cell.angle_gamma   90.00
#
_symmetry.space_group_name_H-M   'P 1'
#
loop_
_entity.id
_entity.type
_entity.pdbx_description
1 polymer ?
#
loop_
_entity_poly.entity_id
_entity_poly.type
_entity_poly.pdbx_seq_one_letter_code
_entity_poly.pdbx_strand_id
1 'polypeptide(L)'
;MEITLEGKTYPLHFGLKFIKELDEKYNQNQGIKFGIGVKTIYARLNSSDPFAMYEALHAALNTEDGVDLTESMFEDWVDDLPNDKAYTDFFDKFVKEFKSARMTKPLIKQSDKDTKAVEKMMEKVVTDNLKKNLQADNTEQ
;
A
#
# COMPACT_ATOMS: atom_id res chain seq x y z
N MET A 1 13.68 -6.29 -7.02
CA MET A 1 13.75 -7.39 -6.03
C MET A 1 13.06 -8.62 -6.62
N GLU A 2 13.14 -9.75 -5.94
CA GLU A 2 12.61 -11.04 -6.43
C GLU A 2 11.98 -11.83 -5.27
N ILE A 3 11.18 -12.82 -5.63
CA ILE A 3 10.55 -13.78 -4.73
C ILE A 3 10.76 -15.19 -5.29
N THR A 4 10.99 -16.17 -4.41
CA THR A 4 11.08 -17.58 -4.80
C THR A 4 9.78 -18.26 -4.39
N LEU A 5 9.09 -18.84 -5.37
CA LEU A 5 7.83 -19.57 -5.21
C LEU A 5 8.02 -20.95 -5.85
N GLU A 6 7.70 -22.02 -5.12
CA GLU A 6 7.80 -23.41 -5.62
C GLU A 6 9.17 -23.75 -6.25
N GLY A 7 10.25 -23.21 -5.67
CA GLY A 7 11.62 -23.42 -6.17
C GLY A 7 11.99 -22.62 -7.42
N LYS A 8 11.11 -21.76 -7.93
CA LYS A 8 11.40 -20.84 -9.05
C LYS A 8 11.47 -19.40 -8.55
N THR A 9 12.43 -18.64 -9.08
CA THR A 9 12.63 -17.24 -8.69
C THR A 9 12.03 -16.32 -9.74
N TYR A 10 11.18 -15.39 -9.28
CA TYR A 10 10.45 -14.44 -10.10
C TYR A 10 10.83 -13.00 -9.74
N PRO A 11 11.18 -12.16 -10.73
CA PRO A 11 11.38 -10.73 -10.51
C PRO A 11 10.05 -10.04 -10.18
N LEU A 12 10.08 -9.10 -9.24
CA LEU A 12 8.93 -8.23 -8.95
C LEU A 12 9.02 -6.94 -9.76
N HIS A 13 7.94 -6.62 -10.48
CA HIS A 13 7.89 -5.49 -11.39
C HIS A 13 6.90 -4.41 -10.94
N PHE A 14 7.39 -3.18 -10.73
CA PHE A 14 6.58 -2.01 -10.41
C PHE A 14 6.31 -1.14 -11.66
N GLY A 15 5.90 -1.79 -12.75
CA GLY A 15 5.69 -1.19 -14.07
C GLY A 15 4.24 -0.82 -14.37
N LEU A 16 3.93 -0.53 -15.64
CA LEU A 16 2.60 -0.13 -16.07
C LEU A 16 1.53 -1.21 -15.81
N LYS A 17 1.86 -2.49 -16.04
CA LYS A 17 0.93 -3.61 -15.81
C LYS A 17 0.55 -3.73 -14.34
N PHE A 18 1.53 -3.66 -13.45
CA PHE A 18 1.33 -3.58 -12.00
C PHE A 18 0.39 -2.43 -11.60
N ILE A 19 0.61 -1.22 -12.14
CA ILE A 19 -0.26 -0.06 -11.85
C ILE A 19 -1.69 -0.32 -12.35
N LYS A 20 -1.83 -0.80 -13.59
CA LYS A 20 -3.12 -1.06 -14.22
C LYS A 20 -3.93 -2.09 -13.42
N GLU A 21 -3.30 -3.17 -12.98
CA GLU A 21 -3.97 -4.22 -12.22
C GLU A 21 -4.47 -3.73 -10.86
N LEU A 22 -3.65 -2.95 -10.15
CA LEU A 22 -4.09 -2.33 -8.90
C LEU A 22 -5.23 -1.34 -9.13
N ASP A 23 -5.15 -0.52 -10.19
CA ASP A 23 -6.22 0.41 -10.54
C ASP A 23 -7.51 -0.33 -10.91
N GLU A 24 -7.44 -1.41 -11.70
CA GLU A 24 -8.60 -2.25 -12.03
C GLU A 24 -9.23 -2.86 -10.78
N LYS A 25 -8.41 -3.25 -9.81
CA LYS A 25 -8.89 -3.80 -8.54
C LYS A 25 -9.59 -2.78 -7.65
N TYR A 26 -9.01 -1.59 -7.47
CA TYR A 26 -9.49 -0.60 -6.50
C TYR A 26 -10.33 0.53 -7.08
N ASN A 27 -10.43 0.64 -8.41
CA ASN A 27 -11.09 1.76 -9.08
C ASN A 27 -12.24 1.33 -10.01
N GLN A 28 -12.90 0.20 -9.71
CA GLN A 28 -13.98 -0.38 -10.52
C GLN A 28 -15.15 0.58 -10.80
N ASN A 29 -15.31 1.65 -10.00
CA ASN A 29 -16.50 2.53 -10.03
C ASN A 29 -16.24 4.03 -10.31
N GLN A 30 -15.00 4.50 -10.57
CA GLN A 30 -14.76 5.95 -10.77
C GLN A 30 -14.13 6.36 -12.12
N GLY A 31 -14.28 5.54 -13.16
CA GLY A 31 -13.64 5.78 -14.45
C GLY A 31 -12.12 5.62 -14.38
N ILE A 32 -11.39 5.84 -15.48
CA ILE A 32 -9.93 5.63 -15.51
C ILE A 32 -9.22 6.76 -14.76
N LYS A 33 -8.89 6.53 -13.48
CA LYS A 33 -7.98 7.37 -12.69
C LYS A 33 -6.73 6.58 -12.37
N PHE A 34 -5.70 6.78 -13.19
CA PHE A 34 -4.43 6.08 -13.02
C PHE A 34 -3.75 6.44 -11.69
N GLY A 35 -3.31 5.40 -10.98
CA GLY A 35 -2.54 5.50 -9.75
C GLY A 35 -3.34 5.55 -8.47
N ILE A 36 -4.68 5.43 -8.50
CA ILE A 36 -5.48 5.28 -7.28
C ILE A 36 -5.15 3.96 -6.59
N GLY A 37 -5.10 2.86 -7.34
CA GLY A 37 -4.81 1.55 -6.79
C GLY A 37 -3.43 1.48 -6.14
N VAL A 38 -2.43 2.16 -6.73
CA VAL A 38 -1.10 2.31 -6.15
C VAL A 38 -1.14 3.04 -4.81
N LYS A 39 -1.89 4.14 -4.70
CA LYS A 39 -2.03 4.88 -3.44
C LYS A 39 -2.78 4.06 -2.39
N THR A 40 -3.84 3.36 -2.79
CA THR A 40 -4.65 2.50 -1.92
C THR A 40 -3.83 1.36 -1.36
N ILE A 41 -3.14 0.59 -2.21
CA ILE A 41 -2.32 -0.53 -1.73
C ILE A 41 -1.18 -0.03 -0.83
N TYR A 42 -0.55 1.09 -1.18
CA TYR A 42 0.50 1.70 -0.36
C TYR A 42 -0.02 2.08 1.03
N ALA A 43 -1.20 2.69 1.13
CA ALA A 43 -1.82 3.02 2.42
C ALA A 43 -2.11 1.76 3.25
N ARG A 44 -2.66 0.72 2.63
CA ARG A 44 -2.99 -0.55 3.30
C ARG A 44 -1.75 -1.31 3.78
N LEU A 45 -0.67 -1.29 2.98
CA LEU A 45 0.62 -1.85 3.39
C LEU A 45 1.17 -1.14 4.65
N ASN A 46 1.01 0.19 4.75
CA ASN A 46 1.43 0.95 5.94
C ASN A 46 0.50 0.74 7.15
N SER A 47 -0.73 0.25 6.96
CA SER A 47 -1.66 -0.06 8.06
C SER A 47 -1.60 -1.52 8.53
N SER A 48 -0.54 -2.25 8.16
CA SER A 48 -0.36 -3.67 8.51
C SER A 48 -1.53 -4.56 8.08
N ASP A 49 -2.18 -4.25 6.95
CA ASP A 49 -3.20 -5.11 6.38
C ASP A 49 -2.54 -6.39 5.84
N PRO A 50 -2.84 -7.58 6.40
CA PRO A 50 -2.19 -8.83 6.02
C PRO A 50 -2.48 -9.22 4.56
N PHE A 51 -3.63 -8.82 4.01
CA PHE A 51 -4.01 -9.15 2.64
C PHE A 51 -3.35 -8.22 1.62
N ALA A 52 -2.91 -7.03 2.04
CA ALA A 52 -2.29 -6.08 1.13
C ALA A 52 -0.95 -6.58 0.57
N MET A 53 -0.18 -7.40 1.31
CA MET A 53 1.04 -7.99 0.75
C MET A 53 0.73 -8.92 -0.42
N TYR A 54 -0.24 -9.82 -0.22
CA TYR A 54 -0.68 -10.75 -1.26
C TYR A 54 -1.12 -10.01 -2.53
N GLU A 55 -1.98 -9.01 -2.39
CA GLU A 55 -2.49 -8.25 -3.54
C GLU A 55 -1.39 -7.45 -4.26
N ALA A 56 -0.43 -6.92 -3.50
CA ALA A 56 0.70 -6.20 -4.07
C ALA A 56 1.66 -7.15 -4.81
N LEU A 57 1.92 -8.34 -4.27
CA LEU A 57 2.75 -9.36 -4.91
C LEU A 57 2.09 -9.93 -6.15
N HIS A 58 0.81 -10.25 -6.08
CA HIS A 58 0.02 -10.71 -7.22
C HIS A 58 0.18 -9.75 -8.40
N ALA A 59 -0.06 -8.46 -8.18
CA ALA A 59 0.11 -7.45 -9.22
C ALA A 59 1.55 -7.30 -9.70
N ALA A 60 2.54 -7.48 -8.82
CA ALA A 60 3.96 -7.32 -9.16
C ALA A 60 4.51 -8.52 -9.94
N LEU A 61 3.89 -9.68 -9.75
CA LEU A 61 4.22 -10.94 -10.42
C LEU A 61 3.45 -11.14 -11.71
N ASN A 62 2.27 -10.55 -11.87
CA ASN A 62 1.48 -10.68 -13.08
C ASN A 62 2.13 -9.91 -14.25
N THR A 63 3.17 -10.47 -14.83
CA THR A 63 3.94 -9.97 -15.98
C THR A 63 4.07 -11.06 -17.04
N GLU A 64 4.71 -10.77 -18.18
CA GLU A 64 4.87 -11.78 -19.25
C GLU A 64 5.71 -12.98 -18.79
N ASP A 65 6.76 -12.74 -18.00
CA ASP A 65 7.62 -13.78 -17.39
C ASP A 65 7.19 -14.15 -15.96
N GLY A 66 5.96 -13.77 -15.62
CA GLY A 66 5.40 -13.80 -14.29
C GLY A 66 4.78 -15.14 -13.87
N VAL A 67 4.14 -15.12 -12.71
CA VAL A 67 3.24 -16.18 -12.26
C VAL A 67 1.96 -15.55 -11.72
N ASP A 68 0.83 -16.23 -11.95
CA ASP A 68 -0.44 -15.90 -11.34
C ASP A 68 -0.41 -16.40 -9.88
N LEU A 69 -0.09 -15.51 -8.95
CA LEU A 69 0.08 -15.86 -7.54
C LEU A 69 -1.28 -16.20 -6.92
N THR A 70 -1.49 -17.43 -6.50
CA THR A 70 -2.71 -17.81 -5.76
C THR A 70 -2.54 -17.59 -4.25
N GLU A 71 -3.65 -17.55 -3.50
CA GLU A 71 -3.63 -17.45 -2.03
C GLU A 71 -2.86 -18.63 -1.41
N SER A 72 -3.09 -19.86 -1.89
CA SER A 72 -2.36 -21.05 -1.42
C SER A 72 -0.85 -20.92 -1.65
N MET A 73 -0.42 -20.47 -2.83
CA MET A 73 1.01 -20.27 -3.11
C MET A 73 1.64 -19.20 -2.20
N PHE A 74 0.86 -18.18 -1.83
CA PHE A 74 1.30 -17.15 -0.90
C PHE A 74 1.40 -17.70 0.52
N GLU A 75 0.41 -18.47 0.99
CA GLU A 75 0.45 -19.13 2.30
C GLU A 75 1.62 -20.11 2.39
N ASP A 76 1.81 -20.97 1.39
CA ASP A 76 2.94 -21.90 1.31
C ASP A 76 4.28 -21.14 1.35
N TRP A 77 4.39 -20.03 0.61
CA TRP A 77 5.58 -19.18 0.66
C TRP A 77 5.83 -18.58 2.05
N VAL A 78 4.78 -18.15 2.75
CA VAL A 78 4.90 -17.62 4.13
C VAL A 78 5.35 -18.72 5.09
N ASP A 79 4.77 -19.92 4.99
CA ASP A 79 5.10 -21.07 5.84
C ASP A 79 6.53 -21.59 5.60
N ASP A 80 7.05 -21.45 4.39
CA ASP A 80 8.43 -21.79 4.02
C ASP A 80 9.48 -20.78 4.54
N LEU A 81 9.05 -19.62 5.04
CA LEU A 81 9.99 -18.65 5.60
C LEU A 81 10.60 -19.16 6.91
N PRO A 82 11.89 -18.91 7.16
CA PRO A 82 12.58 -19.46 8.33
C PRO A 82 12.10 -18.88 9.68
N ASN A 83 11.36 -17.76 9.67
CA ASN A 83 10.78 -17.08 10.84
C ASN A 83 10.02 -15.80 10.43
N ASP A 84 9.25 -15.25 11.37
CA ASP A 84 8.51 -13.98 11.24
C ASP A 84 9.40 -12.79 10.84
N LYS A 85 10.69 -12.81 11.22
CA LYS A 85 11.62 -11.74 10.85
C LYS A 85 11.89 -11.74 9.34
N ALA A 86 12.00 -12.92 8.71
CA ALA A 86 12.17 -13.00 7.27
C ALA A 86 10.96 -12.43 6.52
N TYR A 87 9.75 -12.66 7.02
CA TYR A 87 8.51 -12.09 6.48
C TYR A 87 8.50 -10.56 6.57
N THR A 88 8.77 -10.02 7.76
CA THR A 88 8.80 -8.56 7.99
C THR A 88 9.92 -7.87 7.22
N ASP A 89 11.12 -8.45 7.16
CA ASP A 89 12.24 -7.93 6.36
C ASP A 89 11.90 -7.88 4.86
N PHE A 90 11.20 -8.91 4.35
CA PHE A 90 10.75 -8.93 2.96
C PHE A 90 9.71 -7.83 2.70
N PHE A 91 8.75 -7.66 3.61
CA PHE A 91 7.71 -6.64 3.54
C PHE A 91 8.31 -5.22 3.53
N ASP A 92 9.26 -4.94 4.43
CA ASP A 92 9.99 -3.67 4.49
C ASP A 92 10.77 -3.40 3.20
N LYS A 93 11.46 -4.41 2.68
CA LYS A 93 12.18 -4.33 1.41
C LYS A 93 11.22 -4.06 0.25
N PHE A 94 10.07 -4.74 0.21
CA PHE A 94 9.03 -4.52 -0.79
C PHE A 94 8.56 -3.07 -0.78
N VAL A 95 8.16 -2.56 0.39
CA VAL A 95 7.68 -1.18 0.52
C VAL A 95 8.76 -0.17 0.13
N LYS A 96 10.03 -0.43 0.46
CA LYS A 96 11.16 0.42 0.06
C LYS A 96 11.35 0.46 -1.46
N GLU A 97 11.37 -0.69 -2.11
CA GLU A 97 11.51 -0.79 -3.57
C GLU A 97 10.32 -0.13 -4.27
N PHE A 98 9.11 -0.45 -3.81
CA PHE A 98 7.86 0.13 -4.28
C PHE A 98 7.85 1.66 -4.19
N LYS A 99 8.36 2.24 -3.09
CA LYS A 99 8.57 3.69 -2.92
C LYS A 99 9.59 4.31 -3.87
N SER A 100 10.58 3.53 -4.28
CA SER A 100 11.73 4.01 -5.04
C SER A 100 11.56 3.87 -6.56
N ALA A 101 10.71 2.93 -6.99
CA ALA A 101 10.55 2.59 -8.39
C ALA A 101 10.00 3.75 -9.24
N ARG A 102 10.47 3.83 -10.50
CA ARG A 102 10.30 5.00 -11.38
C ARG A 102 8.83 5.41 -11.56
N MET A 103 7.92 4.45 -11.76
CA MET A 103 6.53 4.73 -12.07
C MET A 103 5.65 4.92 -10.83
N THR A 104 6.02 4.32 -9.69
CA THR A 104 5.23 4.36 -8.45
C THR A 104 5.67 5.49 -7.51
N LYS A 105 6.96 5.85 -7.51
CA LYS A 105 7.52 6.95 -6.71
C LYS A 105 6.74 8.27 -6.78
N PRO A 106 6.38 8.83 -7.96
CA PRO A 106 5.62 10.08 -8.00
C PRO A 106 4.21 9.94 -7.38
N LEU A 107 3.56 8.79 -7.57
CA LEU A 107 2.23 8.51 -7.03
C LEU A 107 2.27 8.40 -5.50
N ILE A 108 3.25 7.67 -4.97
CA ILE A 108 3.44 7.49 -3.53
C ILE A 108 3.83 8.82 -2.87
N LYS A 109 4.73 9.60 -3.47
CA LYS A 109 5.05 10.95 -2.99
C LYS A 109 3.83 11.85 -2.92
N GLN A 110 2.91 11.74 -3.87
CA GLN A 110 1.66 12.47 -3.82
C GLN A 110 0.76 11.93 -2.70
N SER A 111 0.67 10.61 -2.53
CA SER A 111 -0.07 9.98 -1.43
C SER A 111 0.39 10.46 -0.05
N ASP A 112 1.70 10.53 0.19
CA ASP A 112 2.27 11.01 1.45
C ASP A 112 1.92 12.48 1.69
N LYS A 113 1.89 13.31 0.64
CA LYS A 113 1.46 14.72 0.74
C LYS A 113 -0.02 14.84 1.05
N ASP A 114 -0.85 14.06 0.36
CA ASP A 114 -2.31 14.04 0.54
C ASP A 114 -2.63 13.65 2.00
N THR A 115 -1.97 12.60 2.52
CA THR A 115 -2.13 12.12 3.90
C THR A 115 -1.74 13.18 4.93
N LYS A 116 -0.56 13.80 4.78
CA LYS A 116 -0.11 14.88 5.68
C LYS A 116 -1.01 16.10 5.66
N ALA A 117 -1.64 16.40 4.52
CA ALA A 117 -2.60 17.48 4.42
C ALA A 117 -3.88 17.17 5.21
N VAL A 118 -4.38 15.93 5.10
CA VAL A 118 -5.53 15.45 5.86
C VAL A 118 -5.26 15.46 7.37
N GLU A 119 -4.09 14.97 7.81
CA GLU A 119 -3.69 15.00 9.23
C GLU A 119 -3.73 16.42 9.80
N LYS A 120 -3.11 17.38 9.11
CA LYS A 120 -3.12 18.80 9.52
C LYS A 120 -4.53 19.40 9.57
N MET A 121 -5.40 19.02 8.62
CA MET A 121 -6.79 19.47 8.64
C MET A 121 -7.53 18.89 9.84
N MET A 122 -7.36 17.60 10.14
CA MET A 122 -7.98 16.93 11.28
C MET A 122 -7.53 17.55 12.61
N GLU A 123 -6.23 17.78 12.79
CA GLU A 123 -5.67 18.46 13.98
C GLU A 123 -6.29 19.84 14.17
N LYS A 124 -6.41 20.62 13.08
CA LYS A 124 -7.03 21.94 13.12
C LYS A 124 -8.51 21.87 13.51
N VAL A 125 -9.27 20.96 12.92
CA VAL A 125 -10.70 20.76 13.24
C VAL A 125 -10.89 20.38 14.70
N VAL A 126 -10.09 19.45 15.22
CA VAL A 126 -10.13 19.05 16.63
C VAL A 126 -9.79 20.24 17.54
N THR A 127 -8.74 20.98 17.22
CA THR A 127 -8.30 22.14 18.01
C THR A 127 -9.35 23.25 18.03
N ASP A 128 -9.94 23.57 16.88
CA ASP A 128 -10.97 24.60 16.75
C ASP A 128 -12.25 24.22 17.52
N ASN A 129 -12.62 22.94 17.53
CA ASN A 129 -13.75 22.44 18.32
C ASN A 129 -13.50 22.50 19.83
N LEU A 130 -12.30 22.11 20.30
CA LEU A 130 -11.93 22.21 21.71
C LEU A 130 -11.95 23.65 22.21
N LYS A 131 -11.43 24.60 21.42
CA LYS A 131 -11.45 26.03 21.77
C LYS A 131 -12.86 26.59 21.89
N LYS A 132 -13.78 26.20 21.00
CA LYS A 132 -15.19 26.62 21.07
C LYS A 132 -15.87 26.13 22.35
N ASN A 133 -15.66 24.87 22.73
CA ASN A 133 -16.27 24.29 23.93
C ASN A 133 -15.76 24.96 25.22
N LEU A 134 -14.46 25.24 25.31
CA LEU A 134 -13.87 25.96 26.45
C LEU A 134 -14.34 27.43 26.57
N GLN A 135 -14.72 28.07 25.46
CA GLN A 135 -15.28 29.42 25.49
C GLN A 135 -16.76 29.42 25.89
N ALA A 136 -17.51 28.39 25.53
CA ALA A 136 -18.91 28.24 25.95
C ALA A 136 -19.04 28.05 27.48
N ASP A 137 -18.21 27.19 28.08
CA ASP A 137 -18.25 26.91 29.52
C ASP A 137 -17.87 28.13 30.39
N ASN A 138 -17.05 29.05 29.87
CA ASN A 138 -16.63 30.26 30.58
C ASN A 138 -17.62 31.44 30.45
N THR A 139 -18.70 31.29 29.69
CA THR A 139 -19.72 32.35 29.49
C THR A 139 -21.01 32.07 30.29
N GLU A 140 -21.14 30.90 30.90
CA GLU A 140 -22.29 30.48 31.72
C GLU A 140 -22.04 30.57 33.25
N GLN A 141 -20.89 31.12 33.70
CA GLN A 141 -20.60 31.47 35.11
C GLN A 141 -20.56 32.99 35.31
#